data_AF-A0A369P1X0-F1
#
_entry.id   AF-A0A369P1X0-F1
#
_cell.length_a   1.000
_cell.length_b   1.000
_cell.length_c   1.000
_cell.angle_alpha   90.00
_cell.angle_beta   90.00
_cell.angle_gamma   90.00
#
_symmetry.space_group_name_H-M   'P 1'
#
loop_
_entity.id
_entity.type
_entity.pdbx_description
1 polymer ?
#
loop_
_entity_poly.entity_id
_entity_poly.type
_entity_poly.pdbx_seq_one_letter_code
_entity_poly.pdbx_strand_id
1 'polypeptide(L)'
;MVETRGPESSGRMCGQVGFKTDAAPQRSRLARQGKIMTELPKSLKNIDARKSYAHFDKRISLRSCLDKVSNPSFVEKYSFYPVIQKDQRRMKWEGGRCESKPRPICYAAHMDRCIYQYYGALLNDRYNDLALARGIDDASIAYRTNHPGMSNCEYAEKAFSRMRQYEECFVCTGDFRSFFETLDHRCLKRNMRQLFSDGMIPDDFYHVLKASTRYSVCDIRDLLAYHQLPFSRAGVDRLNRRNRILEPLELRQQANRLFKSPWKENGGQGIPQGLPLSGVLANIYMIDFDKAMADAAKSADGLYMRYSDDFILVAPSSEGLQTLLQTLREQVLQLPTLTLHPKKTKLYHCSEGSVKRLSEDFSLAEKGNDAIKYLGFTFNGREVRLRQSTIGRFYRKTYKRVKKAFRYERPSKKRVNQLYIDTSDWGRYPKRNSRIRARCEREKGRGNFLSYANHAAKVFPGDPILRDTRRHKRKIRARSKRARTS
;
A
#
# COMPACT_ATOMS: atom_id res chain seq x y z
N MET A 1 -24.73 28.10 70.53
CA MET A 1 -25.48 29.33 70.85
C MET A 1 -24.63 30.50 70.41
N VAL A 2 -25.16 31.30 69.47
CA VAL A 2 -24.78 32.70 69.15
C VAL A 2 -23.41 32.81 68.44
N GLU A 3 -23.28 32.81 67.09
CA GLU A 3 -23.73 33.82 66.08
C GLU A 3 -23.35 35.25 66.50
N THR A 4 -22.59 36.08 65.77
CA THR A 4 -22.90 36.74 64.48
C THR A 4 -21.64 37.53 64.05
N ARG A 5 -21.06 37.37 62.85
CA ARG A 5 -21.29 38.16 61.60
C ARG A 5 -21.25 39.68 61.84
N GLY A 6 -20.32 40.48 61.32
CA GLY A 6 -19.84 40.70 59.93
C GLY A 6 -19.99 42.22 59.64
N PRO A 7 -19.80 42.71 58.41
CA PRO A 7 -18.64 42.65 57.50
C PRO A 7 -18.07 44.06 57.20
N GLU A 8 -16.93 44.15 56.52
CA GLU A 8 -16.73 45.02 55.34
C GLU A 8 -15.31 44.85 54.79
N SER A 9 -15.22 44.41 53.54
CA SER A 9 -13.99 44.16 52.81
C SER A 9 -14.01 44.92 51.48
N SER A 10 -13.07 45.82 51.29
CA SER A 10 -12.75 46.41 49.98
C SER A 10 -11.26 46.74 49.90
N GLY A 11 -10.56 46.20 48.91
CA GLY A 11 -9.23 46.70 48.55
C GLY A 11 -8.25 45.76 47.84
N ARG A 12 -8.47 45.55 46.53
CA ARG A 12 -7.44 45.39 45.46
C ARG A 12 -6.62 44.08 45.36
N MET A 13 -7.16 43.20 44.51
CA MET A 13 -6.56 42.50 43.35
C MET A 13 -5.17 42.98 42.87
N CYS A 14 -4.33 42.22 42.17
CA CYS A 14 -4.24 40.83 41.72
C CYS A 14 -2.85 40.69 41.08
N GLY A 15 -2.04 39.72 41.47
CA GLY A 15 -0.71 39.50 40.89
C GLY A 15 -0.21 38.10 41.22
N GLN A 16 -0.51 37.13 40.34
CA GLN A 16 0.04 35.79 40.41
C GLN A 16 0.75 35.43 39.11
N VAL A 17 1.90 34.82 39.32
CA VAL A 17 2.94 34.44 38.40
C VAL A 17 2.46 33.25 37.55
N GLY A 18 2.36 33.45 36.24
CA GLY A 18 1.91 32.44 35.29
C GLY A 18 2.99 31.39 34.98
N PHE A 19 2.59 30.12 35.05
CA PHE A 19 3.33 28.96 34.56
C PHE A 19 3.61 29.09 33.05
N LYS A 20 4.89 28.90 32.67
CA LYS A 20 5.32 28.82 31.26
C LYS A 20 4.86 27.49 30.65
N THR A 21 3.88 27.56 29.75
CA THR A 21 3.60 26.51 28.76
C THR A 21 4.46 26.77 27.53
N ASP A 22 5.40 25.86 27.22
CA ASP A 22 6.22 25.93 26.02
C ASP A 22 5.38 25.69 24.76
N ALA A 23 5.35 26.71 23.92
CA ALA A 23 4.59 26.80 22.69
C ALA A 23 5.12 25.87 21.58
N ALA A 24 4.17 25.24 20.88
CA ALA A 24 4.40 24.55 19.62
C ALA A 24 4.94 25.51 18.53
N PRO A 25 5.84 25.06 17.64
CA PRO A 25 6.50 25.95 16.70
C PRO A 25 5.52 26.47 15.64
N GLN A 26 5.37 27.80 15.62
CA GLN A 26 4.63 28.57 14.62
C GLN A 26 5.10 28.22 13.21
N ARG A 27 4.16 27.72 12.38
CA ARG A 27 4.34 27.63 10.93
C ARG A 27 4.31 29.05 10.37
N SER A 28 5.39 29.45 9.74
CA SER A 28 5.54 30.72 9.03
C SER A 28 4.39 30.97 8.05
N ARG A 29 3.64 32.05 8.31
CA ARG A 29 2.76 32.71 7.33
C ARG A 29 3.61 33.18 6.15
N LEU A 30 3.45 32.56 4.99
CA LEU A 30 3.85 33.15 3.71
C LEU A 30 2.66 33.96 3.17
N ALA A 31 2.96 35.20 2.83
CA ALA A 31 2.00 36.23 2.44
C ALA A 31 1.26 35.93 1.13
N ARG A 32 0.10 36.57 1.04
CA ARG A 32 -0.96 36.46 0.03
C ARG A 32 -0.51 36.88 -1.38
N GLN A 33 -0.86 36.08 -2.37
CA GLN A 33 -1.40 36.56 -3.65
C GLN A 33 -2.74 35.83 -3.87
N GLY A 34 -3.77 36.58 -4.24
CA GLY A 34 -5.18 36.17 -4.24
C GLY A 34 -5.51 34.97 -5.13
N LYS A 35 -5.30 33.76 -4.60
CA LYS A 35 -5.96 32.54 -5.04
C LYS A 35 -6.87 32.08 -3.93
N ILE A 36 -8.11 31.79 -4.28
CA ILE A 36 -9.02 30.99 -3.45
C ILE A 36 -8.24 29.71 -3.11
N MET A 37 -7.71 29.63 -1.88
CA MET A 37 -7.12 28.40 -1.38
C MET A 37 -8.29 27.48 -1.05
N THR A 38 -8.77 26.73 -2.03
CA THR A 38 -9.51 25.50 -1.74
C THR A 38 -8.65 24.69 -0.78
N GLU A 39 -9.18 24.40 0.42
CA GLU A 39 -8.48 23.57 1.38
C GLU A 39 -8.08 22.26 0.71
N LEU A 40 -6.78 21.93 0.78
CA LEU A 40 -6.28 20.71 0.17
C LEU A 40 -6.86 19.49 0.90
N PRO A 41 -7.20 18.40 0.18
CA PRO A 41 -7.67 17.17 0.80
C PRO A 41 -6.68 16.67 1.85
N LYS A 42 -7.18 16.21 3.00
CA LYS A 42 -6.34 15.83 4.16
C LYS A 42 -5.41 14.67 3.81
N SER A 43 -5.88 13.78 2.94
CA SER A 43 -5.17 12.61 2.45
C SER A 43 -4.06 12.92 1.43
N LEU A 44 -3.96 14.16 0.93
CA LEU A 44 -3.06 14.51 -0.16
C LEU A 44 -1.59 14.60 0.32
N LYS A 45 -0.73 13.74 -0.23
CA LYS A 45 0.70 13.65 0.13
C LYS A 45 1.60 13.77 -1.10
N ASN A 46 2.88 14.12 -0.90
CA ASN A 46 3.92 14.16 -1.93
C ASN A 46 3.60 15.07 -3.13
N ILE A 47 3.03 16.25 -2.90
CA ILE A 47 2.56 17.13 -3.97
C ILE A 47 3.68 17.74 -4.82
N ASP A 48 4.90 17.80 -4.27
CA ASP A 48 6.08 18.31 -4.98
C ASP A 48 6.81 17.21 -5.78
N ALA A 49 6.40 15.94 -5.65
CA ALA A 49 7.07 14.82 -6.30
C ALA A 49 6.89 14.84 -7.83
N ARG A 50 7.99 14.64 -8.54
CA ARG A 50 8.01 14.41 -10.00
C ARG A 50 8.44 12.97 -10.28
N LYS A 51 7.74 12.30 -11.19
CA LYS A 51 8.12 10.95 -11.63
C LYS A 51 9.17 11.05 -12.74
N SER A 52 10.15 10.15 -12.70
CA SER A 52 11.31 10.19 -13.61
C SER A 52 11.09 9.45 -14.94
N TYR A 53 10.09 8.57 -15.04
CA TYR A 53 9.78 7.91 -16.31
C TYR A 53 9.38 8.94 -17.37
N ALA A 54 9.65 8.64 -18.64
CA ALA A 54 9.12 9.44 -19.76
C ALA A 54 7.70 9.00 -20.08
N HIS A 55 6.90 9.90 -20.62
CA HIS A 55 5.54 9.63 -21.10
C HIS A 55 5.24 10.53 -22.31
N PHE A 56 3.97 10.63 -22.72
CA PHE A 56 3.51 11.47 -23.84
C PHE A 56 3.34 12.95 -23.45
N ASP A 57 3.53 13.30 -22.19
CA ASP A 57 3.54 14.67 -21.68
C ASP A 57 4.84 15.01 -20.93
N LYS A 58 4.97 16.29 -20.57
CA LYS A 58 6.14 16.80 -19.84
C LYS A 58 6.02 16.49 -18.35
N ARG A 59 7.15 16.21 -17.71
CA ARG A 59 7.23 15.95 -16.26
C ARG A 59 6.74 17.15 -15.45
N ILE A 60 5.68 16.93 -14.67
CA ILE A 60 5.08 17.94 -13.79
C ILE A 60 4.89 17.39 -12.37
N SER A 61 4.86 18.26 -11.37
CA SER A 61 4.44 17.95 -9.99
C SER A 61 3.02 18.43 -9.75
N LEU A 62 2.31 17.82 -8.78
CA LEU A 62 0.94 18.22 -8.44
C LEU A 62 0.88 19.67 -7.99
N ARG A 63 1.85 20.12 -7.18
CA ARG A 63 1.99 21.53 -6.76
C ARG A 63 1.91 22.51 -7.94
N SER A 64 2.64 22.22 -9.02
CA SER A 64 2.75 23.13 -10.16
C SER A 64 1.52 23.18 -11.06
N CYS A 65 0.60 22.21 -10.95
CA CYS A 65 -0.64 22.21 -11.72
C CYS A 65 -1.89 22.20 -10.83
N LEU A 66 -1.75 22.56 -9.55
CA LEU A 66 -2.81 22.44 -8.57
C LEU A 66 -4.07 23.20 -9.01
N ASP A 67 -3.91 24.45 -9.44
CA ASP A 67 -5.04 25.30 -9.87
C ASP A 67 -5.85 24.69 -11.02
N LYS A 68 -5.20 23.91 -11.89
CA LYS A 68 -5.85 23.23 -13.00
C LYS A 68 -6.60 22.00 -12.50
N VAL A 69 -5.92 21.14 -11.75
CA VAL A 69 -6.51 19.86 -11.32
C VAL A 69 -7.58 20.03 -10.23
N SER A 70 -7.56 21.13 -9.48
CA SER A 70 -8.58 21.47 -8.50
C SER A 70 -9.80 22.16 -9.11
N ASN A 71 -9.76 22.53 -10.40
CA ASN A 71 -10.88 23.12 -11.12
C ASN A 71 -11.73 22.01 -11.78
N PRO A 72 -12.98 21.78 -11.34
CA PRO A 72 -13.86 20.75 -11.90
C PRO A 72 -14.06 20.88 -13.41
N SER A 73 -14.33 22.09 -13.92
CA SER A 73 -14.59 22.34 -15.35
C SER A 73 -13.37 22.06 -16.24
N PHE A 74 -12.16 22.23 -15.71
CA PHE A 74 -10.93 21.82 -16.42
C PHE A 74 -10.86 20.31 -16.54
N VAL A 75 -11.14 19.60 -15.44
CA VAL A 75 -10.99 18.14 -15.37
C VAL A 75 -12.06 17.44 -16.20
N GLU A 76 -13.30 17.90 -16.14
CA GLU A 76 -14.42 17.41 -16.97
C GLU A 76 -14.07 17.39 -18.47
N LYS A 77 -13.38 18.43 -18.96
CA LYS A 77 -12.98 18.59 -20.38
C LYS A 77 -11.61 18.00 -20.70
N TYR A 78 -10.88 17.49 -19.70
CA TYR A 78 -9.50 17.06 -19.86
C TYR A 78 -9.39 15.76 -20.68
N SER A 79 -8.48 15.72 -21.65
CA SER A 79 -8.22 14.51 -22.44
C SER A 79 -7.09 13.67 -21.83
N PHE A 80 -7.44 12.52 -21.25
CA PHE A 80 -6.47 11.58 -20.66
C PHE A 80 -5.65 10.85 -21.74
N TYR A 81 -4.39 10.61 -21.42
CA TYR A 81 -3.48 9.82 -22.24
C TYR A 81 -3.62 8.32 -21.97
N PRO A 82 -3.26 7.46 -22.95
CA PRO A 82 -3.14 6.03 -22.69
C PRO A 82 -2.08 5.75 -21.63
N VAL A 83 -2.33 4.79 -20.75
CA VAL A 83 -1.34 4.35 -19.75
C VAL A 83 -0.25 3.52 -20.43
N ILE A 84 0.99 3.66 -19.97
CA ILE A 84 2.09 2.82 -20.44
C ILE A 84 2.17 1.60 -19.51
N GLN A 85 2.02 0.40 -20.05
CA GLN A 85 2.16 -0.84 -19.29
C GLN A 85 3.59 -1.35 -19.37
N LYS A 86 4.15 -1.69 -18.21
CA LYS A 86 5.44 -2.37 -18.08
C LYS A 86 5.37 -3.48 -17.06
N ASP A 87 5.72 -4.68 -17.50
CA ASP A 87 5.81 -5.84 -16.63
C ASP A 87 6.97 -5.73 -15.63
N GLN A 88 6.64 -5.71 -14.35
CA GLN A 88 7.61 -5.95 -13.30
C GLN A 88 7.76 -7.46 -13.07
N ARG A 89 8.65 -8.10 -13.83
CA ARG A 89 8.97 -9.53 -13.62
C ARG A 89 9.49 -9.77 -12.21
N ARG A 90 8.78 -10.59 -11.43
CA ARG A 90 9.23 -11.10 -10.13
C ARG A 90 9.59 -12.57 -10.28
N MET A 91 10.84 -12.91 -9.95
CA MET A 91 11.25 -14.31 -9.83
C MET A 91 10.66 -14.88 -8.54
N LYS A 92 9.81 -15.90 -8.68
CA LYS A 92 9.27 -16.71 -7.59
C LYS A 92 10.06 -18.01 -7.53
N TRP A 93 10.36 -18.46 -6.32
CA TRP A 93 11.04 -19.73 -6.08
C TRP A 93 10.10 -20.63 -5.29
N GLU A 94 9.68 -21.75 -5.87
CA GLU A 94 8.85 -22.78 -5.24
C GLU A 94 9.43 -24.16 -5.59
N GLY A 95 9.64 -25.02 -4.58
CA GLY A 95 10.16 -26.38 -4.79
C GLY A 95 11.50 -26.44 -5.56
N GLY A 96 12.37 -25.44 -5.44
CA GLY A 96 13.63 -25.35 -6.20
C GLY A 96 13.50 -24.82 -7.63
N ARG A 97 12.29 -24.72 -8.18
CA ARG A 97 12.02 -24.14 -9.51
C ARG A 97 11.87 -22.63 -9.44
N CYS A 98 12.35 -21.95 -10.48
CA CYS A 98 12.25 -20.49 -10.61
C CYS A 98 11.25 -20.10 -11.69
N GLU A 99 10.11 -19.55 -11.27
CA GLU A 99 9.06 -19.09 -12.18
C GLU A 99 9.05 -17.57 -12.27
N SER A 100 8.92 -17.05 -13.49
CA SER A 100 8.72 -15.62 -13.71
C SER A 100 7.23 -15.30 -13.64
N LYS A 101 6.81 -14.56 -12.61
CA LYS A 101 5.43 -14.05 -12.52
C LYS A 101 5.40 -12.60 -13.04
N PRO A 102 4.79 -12.32 -14.21
CA PRO A 102 4.60 -10.96 -14.67
C PRO A 102 3.64 -10.22 -13.72
N ARG A 103 3.82 -8.90 -13.66
CA ARG A 103 2.97 -7.98 -12.92
C ARG A 103 2.85 -6.73 -13.80
N PRO A 104 1.79 -6.63 -14.62
CA PRO A 104 1.61 -5.48 -15.48
C PRO A 104 1.37 -4.25 -14.60
N ILE A 105 2.31 -3.31 -14.60
CA ILE A 105 2.15 -2.03 -13.91
C ILE A 105 1.93 -0.95 -14.95
N CYS A 106 0.86 -0.19 -14.78
CA CYS A 106 0.48 0.91 -15.62
C CYS A 106 1.02 2.23 -15.06
N TYR A 107 1.61 3.04 -15.94
CA TYR A 107 2.16 4.36 -15.63
C TYR A 107 1.34 5.40 -16.39
N ALA A 108 0.64 6.27 -15.66
CA ALA A 108 -0.09 7.39 -16.23
C ALA A 108 0.85 8.50 -16.72
N ALA A 109 0.38 9.31 -17.66
CA ALA A 109 0.98 10.59 -18.00
C ALA A 109 1.11 11.47 -16.75
N HIS A 110 2.01 12.44 -16.78
CA HIS A 110 2.34 13.23 -15.60
C HIS A 110 1.19 14.12 -15.12
N MET A 111 0.44 14.76 -16.03
CA MET A 111 -0.76 15.52 -15.71
C MET A 111 -1.91 14.59 -15.27
N ASP A 112 -2.15 13.49 -15.98
CA ASP A 112 -3.14 12.47 -15.61
C ASP A 112 -2.89 11.94 -14.19
N ARG A 113 -1.63 11.64 -13.88
CA ARG A 113 -1.20 11.23 -12.54
C ARG A 113 -1.53 12.30 -11.50
N CYS A 114 -1.36 13.59 -11.79
CA CYS A 114 -1.73 14.66 -10.87
C CYS A 114 -3.25 14.70 -10.64
N ILE A 115 -4.06 14.58 -11.70
CA ILE A 115 -5.52 14.50 -11.59
C ILE A 115 -5.92 13.28 -10.75
N TYR A 116 -5.42 12.10 -11.09
CA TYR A 116 -5.65 10.87 -10.34
C TYR A 116 -5.21 10.96 -8.87
N GLN A 117 -4.12 11.66 -8.58
CA GLN A 117 -3.64 11.87 -7.21
C GLN A 117 -4.56 12.80 -6.42
N TYR A 118 -5.05 13.87 -7.03
CA TYR A 118 -5.96 14.83 -6.41
C TYR A 118 -7.35 14.22 -6.19
N TYR A 119 -7.97 13.65 -7.23
CA TYR A 119 -9.29 13.01 -7.12
C TYR A 119 -9.25 11.73 -6.29
N GLY A 120 -8.13 10.99 -6.34
CA GLY A 120 -7.92 9.86 -5.45
C GLY A 120 -7.94 10.27 -3.97
N ALA A 121 -7.41 11.45 -3.63
CA ALA A 121 -7.44 12.00 -2.29
C ALA A 121 -8.88 12.43 -1.89
N LEU A 122 -9.58 13.15 -2.76
CA LEU A 122 -10.99 13.53 -2.53
C LEU A 122 -11.89 12.31 -2.30
N LEU A 123 -11.73 11.26 -3.11
CA LEU A 123 -12.47 10.01 -2.95
C LEU A 123 -12.08 9.26 -1.68
N ASN A 124 -10.81 9.35 -1.26
CA ASN A 124 -10.37 8.71 -0.03
C ASN A 124 -11.03 9.35 1.18
N ASP A 125 -11.07 10.68 1.24
CA ASP A 125 -11.70 11.41 2.33
C ASP A 125 -13.19 11.02 2.42
N ARG A 126 -13.92 11.03 1.30
CA ARG A 126 -15.33 10.59 1.24
C ARG A 126 -15.52 9.11 1.62
N TYR A 127 -14.66 8.23 1.13
CA TYR A 127 -14.71 6.80 1.48
C TYR A 127 -14.40 6.57 2.97
N ASN A 128 -13.56 7.40 3.58
CA ASN A 128 -13.27 7.30 5.00
C ASN A 128 -14.50 7.63 5.84
N ASP A 129 -15.17 8.74 5.52
CA ASP A 129 -16.40 9.16 6.20
C ASP A 129 -17.52 8.10 6.03
N LEU A 130 -17.70 7.59 4.81
CA LEU A 130 -18.68 6.53 4.54
C LEU A 130 -18.38 5.24 5.31
N ALA A 131 -17.11 4.85 5.37
CA ALA A 131 -16.73 3.61 6.05
C ALA A 131 -16.95 3.67 7.56
N LEU A 132 -16.73 4.84 8.18
CA LEU A 132 -17.11 5.08 9.57
C LEU A 132 -18.63 4.96 9.75
N ALA A 133 -19.41 5.66 8.91
CA ALA A 133 -20.87 5.65 8.99
C ALA A 133 -21.48 4.25 8.75
N ARG A 134 -20.85 3.43 7.90
CA ARG A 134 -21.28 2.05 7.59
C ARG A 134 -20.70 1.00 8.53
N GLY A 135 -19.84 1.37 9.48
CA GLY A 135 -19.21 0.40 10.39
C GLY A 135 -18.22 -0.56 9.71
N ILE A 136 -17.60 -0.15 8.60
CA ILE A 136 -16.61 -0.93 7.84
C ILE A 136 -15.19 -0.34 7.93
N ASP A 137 -14.99 0.68 8.78
CA ASP A 137 -13.69 1.34 9.00
C ASP A 137 -12.60 0.33 9.38
N ASP A 138 -12.93 -0.57 10.31
CA ASP A 138 -12.02 -1.62 10.76
C ASP A 138 -11.94 -2.84 9.84
N ALA A 139 -12.86 -2.95 8.87
CA ALA A 139 -12.90 -4.05 7.91
C ALA A 139 -11.95 -3.80 6.73
N SER A 140 -11.98 -2.61 6.14
CA SER A 140 -11.13 -2.27 4.99
C SER A 140 -9.89 -1.48 5.41
N ILE A 141 -8.76 -2.17 5.55
CA ILE A 141 -7.56 -1.61 6.20
C ILE A 141 -6.49 -1.09 5.23
N ALA A 142 -6.60 -1.41 3.93
CA ALA A 142 -5.65 -0.99 2.91
C ALA A 142 -6.00 0.37 2.30
N TYR A 143 -4.99 1.13 1.89
CA TYR A 143 -5.14 2.41 1.17
C TYR A 143 -5.96 3.49 1.91
N ARG A 144 -6.17 3.34 3.22
CA ARG A 144 -6.86 4.31 4.08
C ARG A 144 -5.92 5.43 4.50
N THR A 145 -6.47 6.61 4.79
CA THR A 145 -5.70 7.75 5.31
C THR A 145 -6.17 8.27 6.66
N ASN A 146 -7.31 7.80 7.16
CA ASN A 146 -7.87 8.13 8.47
C ASN A 146 -7.32 7.26 9.61
N HIS A 147 -6.38 6.34 9.35
CA HIS A 147 -5.76 5.47 10.37
C HIS A 147 -4.29 5.89 10.64
N PRO A 148 -4.04 7.01 11.32
CA PRO A 148 -2.70 7.49 11.58
C PRO A 148 -1.91 6.49 12.45
N GLY A 149 -0.66 6.25 12.11
CA GLY A 149 0.20 5.29 12.84
C GLY A 149 -0.03 3.83 12.48
N MET A 150 -1.14 3.48 11.83
CA MET A 150 -1.41 2.12 11.40
C MET A 150 -0.62 1.75 10.15
N SER A 151 0.08 0.63 10.19
CA SER A 151 0.73 -0.01 9.05
C SER A 151 0.38 -1.49 9.01
N ASN A 152 0.93 -2.21 8.03
CA ASN A 152 0.79 -3.65 7.93
C ASN A 152 1.30 -4.38 9.19
N CYS A 153 2.17 -3.77 9.99
CA CYS A 153 2.62 -4.35 11.26
C CYS A 153 1.48 -4.32 12.29
N GLU A 154 0.88 -3.15 12.50
CA GLU A 154 -0.21 -2.92 13.45
C GLU A 154 -1.45 -3.73 13.09
N TYR A 155 -1.84 -3.82 11.82
CA TYR A 155 -2.97 -4.66 11.43
C TYR A 155 -2.70 -6.16 11.59
N ALA A 156 -1.45 -6.60 11.35
CA ALA A 156 -1.08 -7.99 11.62
C ALA A 156 -1.14 -8.29 13.12
N GLU A 157 -0.72 -7.33 13.93
CA GLU A 157 -0.80 -7.41 15.39
C GLU A 157 -2.25 -7.48 15.84
N LYS A 158 -3.12 -6.57 15.36
CA LYS A 158 -4.56 -6.60 15.62
C LYS A 158 -5.17 -7.99 15.34
N ALA A 159 -4.83 -8.60 14.21
CA ALA A 159 -5.30 -9.94 13.85
C ALA A 159 -4.81 -11.02 14.83
N PHE A 160 -3.50 -11.09 15.09
CA PHE A 160 -2.93 -12.14 15.91
C PHE A 160 -3.23 -11.97 17.40
N SER A 161 -3.34 -10.74 17.88
CA SER A 161 -3.75 -10.45 19.25
C SER A 161 -5.22 -10.79 19.47
N ARG A 162 -6.10 -10.59 18.48
CA ARG A 162 -7.48 -11.10 18.56
C ARG A 162 -7.52 -12.63 18.66
N MET A 163 -6.68 -13.34 17.90
CA MET A 163 -6.58 -14.81 18.02
C MET A 163 -6.08 -15.24 19.41
N ARG A 164 -5.15 -14.50 20.01
CA ARG A 164 -4.62 -14.78 21.35
C ARG A 164 -5.62 -14.54 22.48
N GLN A 165 -6.66 -13.75 22.26
CA GLN A 165 -7.70 -13.48 23.25
C GLN A 165 -8.63 -14.67 23.46
N TYR A 166 -8.70 -15.59 22.50
CA TYR A 166 -9.51 -16.79 22.62
C TYR A 166 -8.66 -17.96 23.11
N GLU A 167 -9.24 -18.82 23.94
CA GLU A 167 -8.66 -20.11 24.29
C GLU A 167 -8.53 -21.01 23.04
N GLU A 168 -9.55 -20.94 22.18
CA GLU A 168 -9.67 -21.63 20.91
C GLU A 168 -10.22 -20.68 19.85
N CYS A 169 -9.71 -20.76 18.61
CA CYS A 169 -10.31 -20.06 17.49
C CYS A 169 -10.05 -20.73 16.14
N PHE A 170 -10.90 -20.40 15.18
CA PHE A 170 -10.84 -20.86 13.80
C PHE A 170 -10.55 -19.67 12.89
N VAL A 171 -9.63 -19.87 11.94
CA VAL A 171 -9.10 -18.81 11.09
C VAL A 171 -9.16 -19.20 9.63
N CYS A 172 -9.67 -18.30 8.77
CA CYS A 172 -9.51 -18.38 7.33
C CYS A 172 -8.65 -17.21 6.84
N THR A 173 -7.58 -17.51 6.12
CA THR A 173 -6.84 -16.49 5.34
C THR A 173 -7.09 -16.72 3.87
N GLY A 174 -7.34 -15.68 3.08
CA GLY A 174 -7.56 -15.80 1.64
C GLY A 174 -7.05 -14.63 0.83
N ASP A 175 -7.16 -14.76 -0.49
CA ASP A 175 -6.71 -13.80 -1.49
C ASP A 175 -7.63 -13.88 -2.71
N PHE A 176 -7.93 -12.73 -3.33
CA PHE A 176 -8.68 -12.69 -4.59
C PHE A 176 -7.75 -12.80 -5.80
N ARG A 177 -8.09 -13.67 -6.75
CA ARG A 177 -7.32 -13.84 -7.99
C ARG A 177 -7.48 -12.62 -8.88
N SER A 178 -6.36 -12.08 -9.38
CA SER A 178 -6.34 -10.98 -10.36
C SER A 178 -7.23 -9.78 -9.96
N PHE A 179 -7.34 -9.50 -8.67
CA PHE A 179 -8.31 -8.58 -8.07
C PHE A 179 -8.58 -7.28 -8.85
N PHE A 180 -7.53 -6.54 -9.24
CA PHE A 180 -7.71 -5.27 -9.97
C PHE A 180 -8.23 -5.46 -11.40
N GLU A 181 -7.91 -6.58 -12.04
CA GLU A 181 -8.30 -6.92 -13.42
C GLU A 181 -9.76 -7.40 -13.49
N THR A 182 -10.32 -7.84 -12.37
CA THR A 182 -11.67 -8.43 -12.28
C THR A 182 -12.76 -7.46 -11.78
N LEU A 183 -12.42 -6.20 -11.46
CA LEU A 183 -13.42 -5.26 -10.93
C LEU A 183 -14.44 -4.89 -12.01
N ASP A 184 -15.70 -5.29 -11.83
CA ASP A 184 -16.79 -4.94 -12.73
C ASP A 184 -17.10 -3.42 -12.69
N HIS A 185 -17.18 -2.79 -13.87
CA HIS A 185 -17.36 -1.34 -13.96
C HIS A 185 -18.75 -0.87 -13.54
N ARG A 186 -19.79 -1.71 -13.72
CA ARG A 186 -21.17 -1.35 -13.33
C ARG A 186 -21.28 -1.34 -11.81
N CYS A 187 -20.76 -2.38 -11.15
CA CYS A 187 -20.67 -2.47 -9.70
C CYS A 187 -19.84 -1.34 -9.11
N LEU A 188 -18.66 -1.05 -9.68
CA LEU A 188 -17.84 0.07 -9.23
C LEU A 188 -18.59 1.41 -9.33
N LYS A 189 -19.27 1.67 -10.45
CA LYS A 189 -20.09 2.89 -10.62
C LYS A 189 -21.24 2.94 -9.62
N ARG A 190 -21.92 1.82 -9.34
CA ARG A 190 -22.99 1.74 -8.33
C ARG A 190 -22.46 2.11 -6.94
N ASN A 191 -21.33 1.53 -6.54
CA ASN A 191 -20.78 1.79 -5.20
C ASN A 191 -20.17 3.18 -5.07
N MET A 192 -19.64 3.74 -6.17
CA MET A 192 -19.21 5.13 -6.25
C MET A 192 -20.35 6.12 -5.93
N ARG A 193 -21.59 5.84 -6.36
CA ARG A 193 -22.75 6.70 -6.07
C ARG A 193 -22.99 6.86 -4.57
N GLN A 194 -22.67 5.83 -3.78
CA GLN A 194 -22.88 5.86 -2.32
C GLN A 194 -22.03 6.94 -1.61
N LEU A 195 -20.97 7.44 -2.25
CA LEU A 195 -20.09 8.49 -1.69
C LEU A 195 -20.68 9.91 -1.82
N PHE A 196 -21.81 10.06 -2.51
CA PHE A 196 -22.50 11.32 -2.76
C PHE A 196 -23.91 11.24 -2.18
N SER A 197 -24.32 12.26 -1.44
CA SER A 197 -25.56 12.27 -0.63
C SER A 197 -26.84 12.11 -1.46
N ASP A 198 -26.85 12.62 -2.69
CA ASP A 198 -27.93 12.52 -3.66
C ASP A 198 -27.77 11.33 -4.62
N GLY A 199 -26.72 10.52 -4.44
CA GLY A 199 -26.37 9.42 -5.34
C GLY A 199 -25.87 9.85 -6.72
N MET A 200 -25.73 11.16 -6.99
CA MET A 200 -25.28 11.69 -8.26
C MET A 200 -23.77 11.89 -8.23
N ILE A 201 -23.08 11.26 -9.19
CA ILE A 201 -21.63 11.42 -9.34
C ILE A 201 -21.41 12.71 -10.15
N PRO A 202 -20.71 13.73 -9.60
CA PRO A 202 -20.42 14.94 -10.35
C PRO A 202 -19.59 14.67 -11.61
N ASP A 203 -19.72 15.51 -12.64
CA ASP A 203 -19.19 15.23 -13.98
C ASP A 203 -17.66 15.08 -14.02
N ASP A 204 -16.94 15.89 -13.24
CA ASP A 204 -15.49 15.80 -13.07
C ASP A 204 -15.06 14.46 -12.43
N PHE A 205 -15.76 14.02 -11.37
CA PHE A 205 -15.55 12.71 -10.76
C PHE A 205 -15.91 11.56 -11.70
N TYR A 206 -17.02 11.68 -12.43
CA TYR A 206 -17.45 10.68 -13.40
C TYR A 206 -16.44 10.56 -14.54
N HIS A 207 -15.90 11.68 -15.01
CA HIS A 207 -14.88 11.69 -16.06
C HIS A 207 -13.58 11.04 -15.61
N VAL A 208 -13.14 11.28 -14.37
CA VAL A 208 -11.99 10.58 -13.77
C VAL A 208 -12.27 9.08 -13.60
N LEU A 209 -13.45 8.71 -13.13
CA LEU A 209 -13.87 7.31 -13.04
C LEU A 209 -13.82 6.64 -14.42
N LYS A 210 -14.42 7.29 -15.43
CA LYS A 210 -14.44 6.84 -16.83
C LYS A 210 -13.04 6.69 -17.39
N ALA A 211 -12.12 7.63 -17.14
CA ALA A 211 -10.73 7.53 -17.57
C ALA A 211 -9.99 6.34 -16.92
N SER A 212 -10.30 6.04 -15.66
CA SER A 212 -9.70 4.91 -14.93
C SER A 212 -10.27 3.55 -15.30
N THR A 213 -11.52 3.47 -15.76
CA THR A 213 -12.19 2.22 -16.14
C THR A 213 -12.11 1.96 -17.65
N ARG A 214 -12.34 2.98 -18.47
CA ARG A 214 -12.31 2.91 -19.94
C ARG A 214 -10.97 3.36 -20.52
N TYR A 215 -9.88 2.95 -19.88
CA TYR A 215 -8.52 3.35 -20.24
C TYR A 215 -8.03 2.66 -21.52
N SER A 216 -7.12 3.34 -22.23
CA SER A 216 -6.30 2.71 -23.26
C SER A 216 -4.90 2.42 -22.73
N VAL A 217 -4.27 1.35 -23.21
CA VAL A 217 -2.95 0.89 -22.79
C VAL A 217 -2.00 0.84 -23.97
N CYS A 218 -0.74 1.20 -23.73
CA CYS A 218 0.38 1.02 -24.64
C CYS A 218 1.45 0.14 -23.96
N ASP A 219 1.88 -0.94 -24.60
CA ASP A 219 2.96 -1.76 -24.03
C ASP A 219 4.31 -1.05 -24.22
N ILE A 220 5.11 -0.99 -23.16
CA ILE A 220 6.46 -0.40 -23.25
C ILE A 220 7.34 -1.11 -24.29
N ARG A 221 7.07 -2.38 -24.60
CA ARG A 221 7.77 -3.13 -25.64
C ARG A 221 7.59 -2.51 -27.02
N ASP A 222 6.37 -2.06 -27.33
CA ASP A 222 6.04 -1.43 -28.61
C ASP A 222 6.72 -0.06 -28.73
N LEU A 223 6.76 0.70 -27.63
CA LEU A 223 7.48 1.98 -27.57
C LEU A 223 9.00 1.81 -27.71
N LEU A 224 9.56 0.78 -27.09
CA LEU A 224 10.99 0.48 -27.22
C LEU A 224 11.33 0.05 -28.66
N ALA A 225 10.51 -0.81 -29.27
CA ALA A 225 10.67 -1.22 -30.65
C ALA A 225 10.59 -0.02 -31.61
N TYR A 226 9.62 0.87 -31.42
CA TYR A 226 9.48 2.10 -32.20
C TYR A 226 10.75 2.98 -32.16
N HIS A 227 11.38 3.10 -31.00
CA HIS A 227 12.63 3.85 -30.85
C HIS A 227 13.90 3.03 -31.11
N GLN A 228 13.79 1.81 -31.64
CA GLN A 228 14.91 0.90 -31.90
C GLN A 228 15.77 0.64 -30.63
N LEU A 229 15.09 0.49 -29.49
CA LEU A 229 15.69 0.22 -28.19
C LEU A 229 15.45 -1.23 -27.78
N PRO A 230 16.45 -1.90 -27.16
CA PRO A 230 16.30 -3.27 -26.69
C PRO A 230 15.36 -3.33 -25.49
N PHE A 231 14.58 -4.41 -25.38
CA PHE A 231 13.77 -4.68 -24.18
C PHE A 231 14.66 -5.11 -22.99
N SER A 232 15.36 -4.15 -22.43
CA SER A 232 16.29 -4.32 -21.32
C SER A 232 16.20 -3.12 -20.37
N ARG A 233 16.84 -3.23 -19.20
CA ARG A 233 16.95 -2.10 -18.27
C ARG A 233 17.60 -0.89 -18.93
N ALA A 234 18.67 -1.10 -19.69
CA ALA A 234 19.37 -0.03 -20.40
C ALA A 234 18.49 0.63 -21.46
N GLY A 235 17.70 -0.15 -22.21
CA GLY A 235 16.74 0.39 -23.18
C GLY A 235 15.68 1.27 -22.52
N VAL A 236 15.08 0.80 -21.43
CA VAL A 236 14.09 1.59 -20.67
C VAL A 236 14.72 2.83 -20.05
N ASP A 237 15.94 2.75 -19.53
CA ASP A 237 16.65 3.90 -18.97
C ASP A 237 16.93 4.95 -20.07
N ARG A 238 17.28 4.53 -21.31
CA ARG A 238 17.42 5.43 -22.46
C ARG A 238 16.09 6.05 -22.89
N LEU A 239 15.01 5.28 -22.95
CA LEU A 239 13.67 5.79 -23.26
C LEU A 239 13.27 6.88 -22.24
N ASN A 240 13.52 6.63 -20.95
CA ASN A 240 13.20 7.57 -19.88
C ASN A 240 14.06 8.84 -19.88
N ARG A 241 15.14 8.95 -20.67
CA ARG A 241 15.87 10.23 -20.79
C ARG A 241 15.15 11.23 -21.69
N ARG A 242 14.21 10.78 -22.51
CA ARG A 242 13.40 11.66 -23.35
C ARG A 242 12.53 12.56 -22.47
N ASN A 243 12.28 13.79 -22.95
CA ASN A 243 11.34 14.71 -22.30
C ASN A 243 9.89 14.29 -22.55
N ARG A 244 9.63 13.79 -23.76
CA ARG A 244 8.37 13.22 -24.24
C ARG A 244 8.71 12.03 -25.15
N ILE A 245 7.92 10.96 -25.11
CA ILE A 245 8.16 9.74 -25.90
C ILE A 245 7.85 9.97 -27.37
N LEU A 246 6.65 10.48 -27.66
CA LEU A 246 6.14 10.83 -29.00
C LEU A 246 5.54 12.22 -28.95
N GLU A 247 5.79 13.05 -29.95
CA GLU A 247 5.10 14.34 -30.09
C GLU A 247 3.60 14.15 -30.40
N PRO A 248 2.72 15.12 -30.09
CA PRO A 248 1.27 14.95 -30.21
C PRO A 248 0.79 14.52 -31.60
N LEU A 249 1.42 15.01 -32.67
CA LEU A 249 1.07 14.61 -34.04
C LEU A 249 1.43 13.15 -34.31
N GLU A 250 2.65 12.74 -33.95
CA GLU A 250 3.12 11.35 -34.08
C GLU A 250 2.25 10.40 -33.26
N LEU A 251 1.88 10.81 -32.03
CA LEU A 251 1.03 10.03 -31.15
C LEU A 251 -0.33 9.73 -31.80
N ARG A 252 -0.95 10.74 -32.44
CA ARG A 252 -2.22 10.58 -33.15
C ARG A 252 -2.09 9.63 -34.34
N GLN A 253 -1.03 9.79 -35.14
CA GLN A 253 -0.76 8.94 -36.30
C GLN A 253 -0.52 7.47 -35.90
N GLN A 254 0.10 7.24 -34.73
CA GLN A 254 0.45 5.90 -34.25
C GLN A 254 -0.62 5.27 -33.34
N ALA A 255 -1.72 5.98 -33.03
CA ALA A 255 -2.68 5.57 -32.02
C ALA A 255 -3.31 4.20 -32.28
N ASN A 256 -3.76 3.96 -33.53
CA ASN A 256 -4.39 2.69 -33.92
C ASN A 256 -3.43 1.49 -33.83
N ARG A 257 -2.13 1.73 -33.97
CA ARG A 257 -1.09 0.69 -33.90
C ARG A 257 -0.65 0.41 -32.47
N LEU A 258 -0.54 1.46 -31.64
CA LEU A 258 0.09 1.37 -30.32
C LEU A 258 -0.88 1.16 -29.16
N PHE A 259 -2.16 1.52 -29.32
CA PHE A 259 -3.09 1.55 -28.19
C PHE A 259 -4.12 0.42 -28.26
N LYS A 260 -4.30 -0.23 -27.11
CA LYS A 260 -5.31 -1.25 -26.89
C LYS A 260 -6.29 -0.79 -25.82
N SER A 261 -7.49 -1.35 -25.80
CA SER A 261 -8.52 -1.01 -24.80
C SER A 261 -8.93 -2.27 -24.03
N PRO A 262 -8.18 -2.65 -22.98
CA PRO A 262 -8.34 -3.96 -22.33
C PRO A 262 -9.75 -4.20 -21.77
N TRP A 263 -10.40 -3.13 -21.30
CA TRP A 263 -11.76 -3.20 -20.76
C TRP A 263 -12.80 -3.61 -21.80
N LYS A 264 -12.57 -3.39 -23.10
CA LYS A 264 -13.50 -3.84 -24.15
C LYS A 264 -13.44 -5.37 -24.29
N GLU A 265 -12.23 -5.91 -24.29
CA GLU A 265 -11.98 -7.36 -24.42
C GLU A 265 -12.44 -8.11 -23.16
N ASN A 266 -12.29 -7.49 -21.98
CA ASN A 266 -12.69 -8.09 -20.70
C ASN A 266 -14.16 -7.79 -20.30
N GLY A 267 -15.01 -7.37 -21.24
CA GLY A 267 -16.45 -7.20 -20.99
C GLY A 267 -16.81 -6.09 -19.99
N GLY A 268 -16.04 -5.01 -19.92
CA GLY A 268 -16.27 -3.91 -18.98
C GLY A 268 -15.73 -4.17 -17.58
N GLN A 269 -14.57 -4.83 -17.50
CA GLN A 269 -13.92 -5.18 -16.24
C GLN A 269 -12.50 -4.62 -16.16
N GLY A 270 -12.05 -4.41 -14.93
CA GLY A 270 -10.68 -4.14 -14.57
C GLY A 270 -10.32 -2.65 -14.50
N ILE A 271 -9.38 -2.33 -13.62
CA ILE A 271 -8.76 -1.00 -13.51
C ILE A 271 -7.23 -1.13 -13.56
N PRO A 272 -6.49 -0.11 -14.05
CA PRO A 272 -5.04 -0.22 -14.19
C PRO A 272 -4.35 -0.31 -12.83
N GLN A 273 -3.48 -1.30 -12.65
CA GLN A 273 -2.63 -1.38 -11.47
C GLN A 273 -1.50 -0.35 -11.57
N GLY A 274 -1.49 0.65 -10.69
CA GLY A 274 -0.41 1.64 -10.60
C GLY A 274 -0.85 3.10 -10.69
N LEU A 275 -2.14 3.38 -10.98
CA LEU A 275 -2.66 4.74 -10.87
C LEU A 275 -2.76 5.16 -9.39
N PRO A 276 -2.58 6.46 -9.09
CA PRO A 276 -2.75 6.98 -7.74
C PRO A 276 -4.11 6.67 -7.09
N LEU A 277 -5.20 6.62 -7.87
CA LEU A 277 -6.55 6.33 -7.34
C LEU A 277 -6.94 4.84 -7.31
N SER A 278 -6.19 3.93 -7.92
CA SER A 278 -6.65 2.53 -8.08
C SER A 278 -6.94 1.85 -6.73
N GLY A 279 -6.17 2.21 -5.69
CA GLY A 279 -6.38 1.68 -4.33
C GLY A 279 -7.71 2.11 -3.71
N VAL A 280 -8.11 3.37 -3.86
CA VAL A 280 -9.41 3.83 -3.33
C VAL A 280 -10.58 3.28 -4.16
N LEU A 281 -10.43 3.17 -5.48
CA LEU A 281 -11.45 2.51 -6.32
C LEU A 281 -11.68 1.05 -5.93
N ALA A 282 -10.60 0.32 -5.64
CA ALA A 282 -10.68 -1.05 -5.14
C ALA A 282 -11.43 -1.17 -3.81
N ASN A 283 -11.30 -0.17 -2.93
CA ASN A 283 -12.06 -0.13 -1.69
C ASN A 283 -13.53 0.26 -1.91
N ILE A 284 -13.79 1.24 -2.78
CA ILE A 284 -15.15 1.64 -3.16
C ILE A 284 -15.90 0.44 -3.77
N TYR A 285 -15.25 -0.34 -4.63
CA TYR A 285 -15.83 -1.56 -5.20
C TYR A 285 -16.32 -2.53 -4.12
N MET A 286 -15.61 -2.62 -3.00
CA MET A 286 -15.87 -3.59 -1.93
C MET A 286 -16.79 -3.05 -0.82
N ILE A 287 -17.42 -1.87 -0.95
CA ILE A 287 -18.25 -1.27 0.13
C ILE A 287 -19.31 -2.25 0.66
N ASP A 288 -20.18 -2.75 -0.22
CA ASP A 288 -21.30 -3.61 0.20
C ASP A 288 -20.80 -4.99 0.67
N PHE A 289 -19.75 -5.50 0.02
CA PHE A 289 -19.08 -6.74 0.40
C PHE A 289 -18.50 -6.64 1.82
N ASP A 290 -17.75 -5.57 2.09
CA ASP A 290 -17.09 -5.36 3.37
C ASP A 290 -18.14 -5.16 4.47
N LYS A 291 -19.30 -4.56 4.16
CA LYS A 291 -20.41 -4.40 5.10
C LYS A 291 -21.00 -5.75 5.51
N ALA A 292 -21.36 -6.59 4.55
CA ALA A 292 -21.92 -7.90 4.83
C ALA A 292 -20.94 -8.76 5.65
N MET A 293 -19.65 -8.74 5.29
CA MET A 293 -18.63 -9.48 6.03
C MET A 293 -18.37 -8.92 7.43
N ALA A 294 -18.39 -7.60 7.62
CA ALA A 294 -18.24 -6.97 8.92
C ALA A 294 -19.42 -7.30 9.85
N ASP A 295 -20.65 -7.30 9.32
CA ASP A 295 -21.85 -7.68 10.08
C ASP A 295 -21.79 -9.15 10.51
N ALA A 296 -21.46 -10.05 9.58
CA ALA A 296 -21.30 -11.47 9.88
C ALA A 296 -20.19 -11.71 10.93
N ALA A 297 -19.07 -10.99 10.84
CA ALA A 297 -18.01 -11.06 11.85
C ALA A 297 -18.49 -10.57 13.21
N LYS A 298 -19.24 -9.48 13.28
CA LYS A 298 -19.79 -8.98 14.53
C LYS A 298 -20.74 -10.00 15.17
N SER A 299 -21.62 -10.63 14.38
CA SER A 299 -22.56 -11.64 14.86
C SER A 299 -21.88 -12.92 15.36
N ALA A 300 -20.71 -13.27 14.80
CA ALA A 300 -19.93 -14.44 15.20
C ALA A 300 -18.92 -14.17 16.34
N ASP A 301 -18.99 -13.01 17.01
CA ASP A 301 -17.92 -12.49 17.89
C ASP A 301 -16.52 -12.61 17.25
N GLY A 302 -16.45 -12.45 15.93
CA GLY A 302 -15.28 -12.69 15.11
C GLY A 302 -14.53 -11.42 14.71
N LEU A 303 -13.61 -11.59 13.77
CA LEU A 303 -12.86 -10.52 13.13
C LEU A 303 -12.83 -10.74 11.62
N TYR A 304 -13.16 -9.70 10.87
CA TYR A 304 -12.92 -9.62 9.43
C TYR A 304 -12.00 -8.42 9.14
N MET A 305 -10.91 -8.66 8.40
CA MET A 305 -10.08 -7.58 7.86
C MET A 305 -9.62 -7.90 6.43
N ARG A 306 -9.80 -6.93 5.54
CA ARG A 306 -9.35 -6.97 4.14
C ARG A 306 -8.26 -5.95 3.88
N TYR A 307 -7.11 -6.44 3.43
CA TYR A 307 -6.01 -5.63 2.93
C TYR A 307 -5.91 -5.78 1.41
N SER A 308 -6.57 -4.89 0.67
CA SER A 308 -6.63 -4.94 -0.80
C SER A 308 -7.22 -6.27 -1.28
N ASP A 309 -6.40 -7.15 -1.85
CA ASP A 309 -6.75 -8.48 -2.35
C ASP A 309 -6.66 -9.59 -1.29
N ASP A 310 -5.86 -9.39 -0.22
CA ASP A 310 -5.72 -10.34 0.89
C ASP A 310 -6.81 -10.09 1.96
N PHE A 311 -7.33 -11.14 2.60
CA PHE A 311 -8.25 -11.02 3.74
C PHE A 311 -7.98 -12.06 4.83
N ILE A 312 -8.48 -11.78 6.03
CA ILE A 312 -8.48 -12.70 7.16
C ILE A 312 -9.84 -12.69 7.86
N LEU A 313 -10.27 -13.88 8.26
CA LEU A 313 -11.46 -14.17 9.07
C LEU A 313 -11.00 -14.92 10.32
N VAL A 314 -11.50 -14.53 11.48
CA VAL A 314 -11.25 -15.19 12.77
C VAL A 314 -12.59 -15.32 13.49
N ALA A 315 -12.87 -16.47 14.07
CA ALA A 315 -14.02 -16.67 14.95
C ALA A 315 -13.62 -17.59 16.12
N PRO A 316 -14.19 -17.41 17.32
CA PRO A 316 -13.91 -18.27 18.47
C PRO A 316 -14.45 -19.69 18.29
N SER A 317 -15.51 -19.87 17.50
CA SER A 317 -16.16 -21.16 17.28
C SER A 317 -16.12 -21.62 15.82
N SER A 318 -16.29 -22.93 15.62
CA SER A 318 -16.31 -23.53 14.30
C SER A 318 -17.53 -23.04 13.49
N GLU A 319 -18.67 -22.92 14.16
CA GLU A 319 -19.96 -22.44 13.65
C GLU A 319 -19.85 -20.96 13.24
N GLY A 320 -19.14 -20.17 14.04
CA GLY A 320 -18.85 -18.77 13.73
C GLY A 320 -18.02 -18.63 12.46
N LEU A 321 -16.98 -19.46 12.29
CA LEU A 321 -16.20 -19.44 11.05
C LEU A 321 -17.02 -19.96 9.85
N GLN A 322 -17.86 -20.97 10.04
CA GLN A 322 -18.75 -21.46 8.98
C GLN A 322 -19.71 -20.36 8.51
N THR A 323 -20.30 -19.60 9.44
CA THR A 323 -21.13 -18.42 9.14
C THR A 323 -20.37 -17.41 8.28
N LEU A 324 -19.15 -17.06 8.69
CA LEU A 324 -18.28 -16.14 7.93
C LEU A 324 -17.95 -16.67 6.53
N LEU A 325 -17.66 -17.96 6.39
CA LEU A 325 -17.37 -18.59 5.10
C LEU A 325 -18.61 -18.66 4.21
N GLN A 326 -19.79 -18.88 4.79
CA GLN A 326 -21.05 -18.84 4.07
C GLN A 326 -21.31 -17.43 3.52
N THR A 327 -21.25 -16.39 4.35
CA THR A 327 -21.39 -15.00 3.89
C THR A 327 -20.35 -14.68 2.82
N LEU A 328 -19.09 -15.12 2.99
CA LEU A 328 -18.05 -14.95 1.98
C LEU A 328 -18.45 -15.55 0.63
N ARG A 329 -18.97 -16.79 0.62
CA ARG A 329 -19.41 -17.48 -0.61
C ARG A 329 -20.59 -16.75 -1.25
N GLU A 330 -21.59 -16.36 -0.46
CA GLU A 330 -22.76 -15.60 -0.92
C GLU A 330 -22.35 -14.27 -1.57
N GLN A 331 -21.47 -13.50 -0.92
CA GLN A 331 -20.99 -12.23 -1.45
C GLN A 331 -20.14 -12.40 -2.72
N VAL A 332 -19.35 -13.48 -2.81
CA VAL A 332 -18.61 -13.81 -4.05
C VAL A 332 -19.57 -14.16 -5.19
N LEU A 333 -20.69 -14.85 -4.93
CA LEU A 333 -21.71 -15.14 -5.93
C LEU A 333 -22.38 -13.87 -6.48
N GLN A 334 -22.57 -12.84 -5.63
CA GLN A 334 -23.10 -11.54 -6.06
C GLN A 334 -22.12 -10.72 -6.90
N LEU A 335 -20.84 -11.06 -6.88
CA LEU A 335 -19.76 -10.42 -7.62
C LEU A 335 -19.05 -11.45 -8.51
N PRO A 336 -19.70 -11.99 -9.55
CA PRO A 336 -19.23 -13.18 -10.27
C PRO A 336 -17.86 -13.03 -10.94
N THR A 337 -17.42 -11.80 -11.18
CA THR A 337 -16.09 -11.51 -11.70
C THR A 337 -14.98 -11.69 -10.65
N LEU A 338 -15.32 -11.57 -9.36
CA LEU A 338 -14.42 -11.75 -8.24
C LEU A 338 -14.27 -13.24 -7.92
N THR A 339 -13.04 -13.76 -7.97
CA THR A 339 -12.78 -15.18 -7.69
C THR A 339 -11.78 -15.33 -6.54
N LEU A 340 -12.10 -16.20 -5.58
CA LEU A 340 -11.16 -16.61 -4.54
C LEU A 340 -9.99 -17.39 -5.13
N HIS A 341 -8.80 -17.21 -4.58
CA HIS A 341 -7.61 -17.93 -5.01
C HIS A 341 -7.50 -19.26 -4.23
N PRO A 342 -7.88 -20.42 -4.81
CA PRO A 342 -8.06 -21.67 -4.05
C PRO A 342 -6.80 -22.11 -3.30
N LYS A 343 -5.63 -22.02 -3.94
CA LYS A 343 -4.34 -22.38 -3.29
C LYS A 343 -3.88 -21.46 -2.16
N LYS A 344 -4.47 -20.26 -2.06
CA LYS A 344 -4.11 -19.24 -1.05
C LYS A 344 -5.15 -19.13 0.05
N THR A 345 -6.40 -19.51 -0.22
CA THR A 345 -7.42 -19.71 0.80
C THR A 345 -7.02 -20.89 1.68
N LYS A 346 -6.96 -20.68 2.99
CA LYS A 346 -6.50 -21.68 3.96
C LYS A 346 -7.26 -21.54 5.26
N LEU A 347 -7.66 -22.68 5.80
CA LEU A 347 -8.33 -22.82 7.08
C LEU A 347 -7.36 -23.32 8.14
N TYR A 348 -7.55 -22.85 9.36
CA TYR A 348 -6.72 -23.16 10.50
C TYR A 348 -7.56 -23.26 11.77
N HIS A 349 -7.10 -24.10 12.67
CA HIS A 349 -7.56 -24.24 14.04
C HIS A 349 -6.43 -23.83 14.97
N CYS A 350 -6.70 -22.93 15.91
CA CYS A 350 -5.77 -22.47 16.91
C CYS A 350 -6.29 -22.89 18.28
N SER A 351 -5.51 -23.70 19.01
CA SER A 351 -5.86 -24.15 20.36
C SER A 351 -4.57 -24.49 21.13
N GLU A 352 -4.56 -24.22 22.44
CA GLU A 352 -3.44 -24.52 23.36
C GLU A 352 -2.06 -23.97 22.91
N GLY A 353 -2.08 -22.81 22.24
CA GLY A 353 -0.88 -22.21 21.67
C GLY A 353 -0.27 -23.03 20.53
N SER A 354 -1.09 -23.75 19.78
CA SER A 354 -0.71 -24.45 18.56
C SER A 354 -1.61 -24.00 17.41
N VAL A 355 -1.12 -24.14 16.17
CA VAL A 355 -1.90 -23.88 14.95
C VAL A 355 -1.89 -25.16 14.13
N LYS A 356 -3.06 -25.72 13.86
CA LYS A 356 -3.24 -26.85 12.95
C LYS A 356 -3.94 -26.38 11.69
N ARG A 357 -3.57 -26.97 10.55
CA ARG A 357 -4.23 -26.66 9.28
C ARG A 357 -5.46 -27.54 9.11
N LEU A 358 -6.56 -26.94 8.65
CA LEU A 358 -7.79 -27.66 8.33
C LEU A 358 -7.97 -27.81 6.81
N SER A 359 -8.67 -28.86 6.40
CA SER A 359 -9.28 -29.01 5.08
C SER A 359 -10.64 -28.30 5.01
N GLU A 360 -11.25 -28.29 3.82
CA GLU A 360 -12.49 -27.53 3.56
C GLU A 360 -13.71 -28.08 4.32
N ASP A 361 -13.68 -29.35 4.67
CA ASP A 361 -14.61 -30.08 5.53
C ASP A 361 -14.32 -29.90 7.03
N PHE A 362 -13.39 -29.00 7.40
CA PHE A 362 -12.95 -28.73 8.77
C PHE A 362 -12.22 -29.90 9.46
N SER A 363 -11.87 -30.97 8.74
CA SER A 363 -11.01 -32.03 9.28
C SER A 363 -9.53 -31.62 9.27
N LEU A 364 -8.68 -32.37 9.99
CA LEU A 364 -7.25 -32.08 10.05
C LEU A 364 -6.57 -32.40 8.70
N ALA A 365 -5.90 -31.41 8.11
CA ALA A 365 -5.23 -31.60 6.84
C ALA A 365 -3.93 -32.43 7.00
N GLU A 366 -3.77 -33.48 6.20
CA GLU A 366 -2.58 -34.36 6.19
C GLU A 366 -1.25 -33.61 5.92
N LYS A 367 -1.31 -32.48 5.21
CA LYS A 367 -0.14 -31.66 4.82
C LYS A 367 -0.39 -30.17 5.08
N GLY A 368 0.29 -29.63 6.08
CA GLY A 368 0.18 -28.22 6.47
C GLY A 368 1.46 -27.64 7.03
N ASN A 369 1.65 -26.34 6.83
CA ASN A 369 2.51 -25.58 7.74
C ASN A 369 1.63 -25.14 8.90
N ASP A 370 2.05 -25.44 10.11
CA ASP A 370 1.45 -25.06 11.39
C ASP A 370 1.69 -23.57 11.71
N ALA A 371 1.46 -22.72 10.71
CA ALA A 371 1.60 -21.28 10.85
C ALA A 371 0.69 -20.51 9.89
N ILE A 372 -0.12 -19.63 10.46
CA ILE A 372 -0.94 -18.64 9.76
C ILE A 372 -0.03 -17.57 9.17
N LYS A 373 -0.26 -17.19 7.91
CA LYS A 373 0.56 -16.19 7.21
C LYS A 373 -0.31 -14.98 6.86
N TYR A 374 -0.01 -13.82 7.42
CA TYR A 374 -0.77 -12.60 7.16
C TYR A 374 0.14 -11.37 7.13
N LEU A 375 -0.07 -10.46 6.18
CA LEU A 375 0.62 -9.17 6.03
C LEU A 375 2.16 -9.16 6.16
N GLY A 376 2.83 -10.26 5.82
CA GLY A 376 4.29 -10.38 5.87
C GLY A 376 4.84 -10.99 7.15
N PHE A 377 3.96 -11.49 8.01
CA PHE A 377 4.25 -12.18 9.26
C PHE A 377 3.75 -13.63 9.22
N THR A 378 4.19 -14.41 10.19
CA THR A 378 3.75 -15.78 10.43
C THR A 378 3.48 -15.98 11.91
N PHE A 379 2.34 -16.57 12.26
CA PHE A 379 1.93 -16.87 13.63
C PHE A 379 1.74 -18.37 13.79
N ASN A 380 2.33 -18.98 14.83
CA ASN A 380 2.29 -20.42 15.07
C ASN A 380 1.44 -20.83 16.29
N GLY A 381 0.62 -19.91 16.81
CA GLY A 381 -0.19 -20.13 18.02
C GLY A 381 0.42 -19.51 19.27
N ARG A 382 1.75 -19.31 19.31
CA ARG A 382 2.44 -18.64 20.44
C ARG A 382 3.16 -17.39 19.99
N GLU A 383 4.03 -17.53 19.01
CA GLU A 383 4.95 -16.49 18.56
C GLU A 383 4.62 -15.99 17.16
N VAL A 384 4.81 -14.69 16.96
CA VAL A 384 4.83 -14.02 15.66
C VAL A 384 6.27 -13.91 15.17
N ARG A 385 6.49 -14.21 13.88
CA ARG A 385 7.79 -14.06 13.21
C ARG A 385 7.64 -13.34 11.88
N LEU A 386 8.72 -12.73 11.42
CA LEU A 386 8.79 -12.24 10.04
C LEU A 386 8.70 -13.42 9.06
N ARG A 387 7.92 -13.25 8.00
CA ARG A 387 7.80 -14.28 6.96
C ARG A 387 9.15 -14.59 6.34
N GLN A 388 9.53 -15.87 6.30
CA GLN A 388 10.82 -16.31 5.77
C GLN A 388 11.09 -15.86 4.32
N SER A 389 10.05 -15.76 3.48
CA SER A 389 10.19 -15.24 2.12
C SER A 389 10.60 -13.75 2.08
N THR A 390 10.14 -12.95 3.04
CA THR A 390 10.52 -11.55 3.23
C THR A 390 12.00 -11.44 3.62
N ILE A 391 12.43 -12.23 4.60
CA ILE A 391 13.83 -12.32 5.04
C ILE A 391 14.74 -12.79 3.90
N GLY A 392 14.34 -13.85 3.19
CA GLY A 392 15.08 -14.38 2.04
C GLY A 392 15.22 -13.34 0.93
N ARG A 393 14.18 -12.53 0.65
CA ARG A 393 14.26 -11.43 -0.33
C ARG A 393 15.27 -10.38 0.10
N PHE A 394 15.29 -10.00 1.37
CA PHE A 394 16.29 -9.07 1.92
C PHE A 394 17.71 -9.59 1.75
N TYR A 395 18.00 -10.84 2.15
CA TYR A 395 19.35 -11.39 2.02
C TYR A 395 19.76 -11.61 0.56
N ARG A 396 18.87 -12.03 -0.34
CA ARG A 396 19.18 -12.12 -1.78
C ARG A 396 19.59 -10.76 -2.35
N LYS A 397 18.84 -9.69 -2.06
CA LYS A 397 19.20 -8.32 -2.48
C LYS A 397 20.53 -7.88 -1.88
N THR A 398 20.73 -8.15 -0.59
CA THR A 398 21.98 -7.85 0.13
C THR A 398 23.16 -8.56 -0.51
N TYR A 399 23.08 -9.87 -0.75
CA TYR A 399 24.16 -10.66 -1.33
C TYR A 399 24.47 -10.25 -2.78
N LYS A 400 23.47 -9.86 -3.58
CA LYS A 400 23.73 -9.27 -4.91
C LYS A 400 24.52 -7.96 -4.81
N ARG A 401 24.20 -7.10 -3.83
CA ARG A 401 24.96 -5.87 -3.58
C ARG A 401 26.38 -6.16 -3.07
N VAL A 402 26.54 -7.14 -2.18
CA VAL A 402 27.86 -7.60 -1.72
C VAL A 402 28.68 -8.10 -2.90
N LYS A 403 28.15 -9.05 -3.70
CA LYS A 403 28.86 -9.56 -4.89
C LYS A 403 29.26 -8.41 -5.82
N LYS A 404 28.33 -7.48 -6.12
CA LYS A 404 28.65 -6.32 -6.95
C LYS A 404 29.73 -5.46 -6.29
N ALA A 405 29.71 -5.25 -4.98
CA ALA A 405 30.67 -4.39 -4.29
C ALA A 405 32.10 -4.94 -4.30
N PHE A 406 32.26 -6.26 -4.25
CA PHE A 406 33.55 -6.93 -4.09
C PHE A 406 34.02 -7.71 -5.34
N ARG A 407 33.38 -7.53 -6.51
CA ARG A 407 33.57 -8.38 -7.72
C ARG A 407 34.97 -8.34 -8.37
N TYR A 408 35.70 -7.24 -8.26
CA TYR A 408 36.94 -7.05 -9.02
C TYR A 408 38.07 -6.58 -8.10
N GLU A 409 38.06 -5.31 -7.74
CA GLU A 409 39.08 -4.69 -6.91
C GLU A 409 38.65 -4.58 -5.44
N ARG A 410 39.63 -4.30 -4.57
CA ARG A 410 39.35 -3.91 -3.18
C ARG A 410 38.41 -2.68 -3.20
N PRO A 411 37.19 -2.78 -2.65
CA PRO A 411 36.24 -1.68 -2.74
C PRO A 411 36.67 -0.49 -1.90
N SER A 412 36.48 0.71 -2.44
CA SER A 412 36.70 1.96 -1.71
C SER A 412 35.87 2.03 -0.43
N LYS A 413 36.36 2.79 0.56
CA LYS A 413 35.66 3.04 1.83
C LYS A 413 34.25 3.60 1.60
N LYS A 414 34.07 4.51 0.61
CA LYS A 414 32.76 5.06 0.21
C LYS A 414 31.80 3.94 -0.23
N ARG A 415 32.26 2.99 -1.06
CA ARG A 415 31.45 1.87 -1.56
C ARG A 415 31.05 0.89 -0.46
N VAL A 416 31.98 0.57 0.44
CA VAL A 416 31.69 -0.30 1.60
C VAL A 416 30.70 0.38 2.56
N ASN A 417 30.90 1.65 2.87
CA ASN A 417 29.98 2.40 3.72
C ASN A 417 28.56 2.44 3.14
N GLN A 418 28.44 2.68 1.83
CA GLN A 418 27.15 2.65 1.14
C GLN A 418 26.46 1.29 1.24
N LEU A 419 27.22 0.19 1.10
CA LEU A 419 26.70 -1.16 1.29
C LEU A 419 26.14 -1.36 2.71
N TYR A 420 26.89 -0.96 3.75
CA TYR A 420 26.43 -1.10 5.13
C TYR A 420 25.21 -0.22 5.43
N ILE A 421 25.16 1.03 4.94
CA ILE A 421 23.96 1.88 5.03
C ILE A 421 22.74 1.16 4.42
N ASP A 422 22.94 0.44 3.32
CA ASP A 422 21.86 -0.20 2.57
C ASP A 422 21.34 -1.50 3.15
N THR A 423 22.18 -2.20 3.90
CA THR A 423 21.97 -3.63 4.20
C THR A 423 22.20 -3.98 5.66
N SER A 424 22.60 -3.03 6.50
CA SER A 424 22.85 -3.25 7.92
C SER A 424 22.15 -2.22 8.80
N ASP A 425 22.23 -2.41 10.11
CA ASP A 425 21.81 -1.44 11.12
C ASP A 425 22.40 -0.02 10.93
N TRP A 426 23.45 0.17 10.12
CA TRP A 426 23.92 1.51 9.76
C TRP A 426 22.85 2.35 9.05
N GLY A 427 21.98 1.70 8.27
CA GLY A 427 20.81 2.35 7.67
C GLY A 427 19.68 2.62 8.65
N ARG A 428 19.69 1.97 9.82
CA ARG A 428 18.65 2.08 10.86
C ARG A 428 18.68 3.42 11.58
N TYR A 429 19.87 3.99 11.78
CA TYR A 429 20.07 5.24 12.52
C TYR A 429 20.59 6.34 11.60
N PRO A 430 19.71 7.05 10.85
CA PRO A 430 20.11 8.07 9.89
C PRO A 430 20.95 9.19 10.52
N LYS A 431 20.66 9.54 11.78
CA LYS A 431 21.36 10.59 12.54
C LYS A 431 22.78 10.16 12.94
N ARG A 432 22.97 8.92 13.42
CA ARG A 432 24.28 8.38 13.87
C ARG A 432 25.31 8.27 12.74
N ASN A 433 24.84 8.03 11.51
CA ASN A 433 25.66 7.93 10.32
C ASN A 433 25.49 9.11 9.37
N SER A 434 25.06 10.27 9.86
CA SER A 434 24.75 11.46 9.04
C SER A 434 25.95 11.91 8.20
N ARG A 435 27.15 11.97 8.80
CA ARG A 435 28.41 12.29 8.10
C ARG A 435 28.75 11.27 7.01
N ILE A 436 28.55 9.98 7.28
CA ILE A 436 28.80 8.89 6.31
C ILE A 436 27.77 8.94 5.17
N ARG A 437 26.50 9.21 5.47
CA ARG A 437 25.43 9.37 4.49
C ARG A 437 25.65 10.58 3.59
N ALA A 438 26.09 11.70 4.15
CA ALA A 438 26.47 12.89 3.37
C ALA A 438 27.59 12.56 2.38
N ARG A 439 28.65 11.86 2.84
CA ARG A 439 29.74 11.38 1.99
C ARG A 439 29.29 10.41 0.88
N CYS A 440 28.19 9.71 1.12
CA CYS A 440 27.60 8.77 0.16
C CYS A 440 26.40 9.34 -0.62
N GLU A 441 26.16 10.66 -0.56
CA GLU A 441 25.07 11.36 -1.28
C GLU A 441 23.67 10.75 -1.03
N ARG A 442 23.45 10.21 0.18
CA ARG A 442 22.17 9.62 0.60
C ARG A 442 21.32 10.63 1.33
N GLU A 443 20.05 10.76 0.91
CA GLU A 443 19.04 11.52 1.66
C GLU A 443 19.02 11.13 3.15
N LYS A 444 19.00 12.15 4.01
CA LYS A 444 18.78 12.00 5.46
C LYS A 444 17.38 11.37 5.65
N GLY A 445 17.29 10.31 6.46
CA GLY A 445 15.99 9.77 6.90
C GLY A 445 15.46 8.50 6.20
N ARG A 446 15.99 8.08 5.03
CA ARG A 446 15.53 6.80 4.43
C ARG A 446 16.12 5.60 5.18
N GLY A 447 15.28 4.90 5.94
CA GLY A 447 15.58 3.63 6.59
C GLY A 447 15.79 2.48 5.59
N ASN A 448 16.12 1.29 6.08
CA ASN A 448 16.23 0.09 5.25
C ASN A 448 15.31 -1.02 5.78
N PHE A 449 15.42 -2.25 5.25
CA PHE A 449 14.60 -3.38 5.70
C PHE A 449 14.72 -3.63 7.22
N LEU A 450 15.87 -3.36 7.82
CA LEU A 450 16.04 -3.51 9.26
C LEU A 450 15.32 -2.40 10.04
N SER A 451 15.12 -1.21 9.47
CA SER A 451 14.24 -0.20 10.06
C SER A 451 12.81 -0.74 10.18
N TYR A 452 12.29 -1.37 9.11
CA TYR A 452 10.99 -2.06 9.12
C TYR A 452 10.96 -3.18 10.18
N ALA A 453 11.96 -4.07 10.21
CA ALA A 453 11.99 -5.17 11.17
C ALA A 453 12.02 -4.68 12.64
N ASN A 454 12.65 -3.53 12.92
CA ASN A 454 12.66 -2.96 14.27
C ASN A 454 11.35 -2.27 14.62
N HIS A 455 10.70 -1.62 13.66
CA HIS A 455 9.36 -1.11 13.87
C HIS A 455 8.39 -2.25 14.20
N ALA A 456 8.42 -3.33 13.42
CA ALA A 456 7.65 -4.53 13.72
C ALA A 456 7.96 -5.09 15.12
N ALA A 457 9.23 -5.14 15.54
CA ALA A 457 9.58 -5.61 16.88
C ALA A 457 9.05 -4.72 18.01
N LYS A 458 8.78 -3.43 17.76
CA LYS A 458 8.11 -2.55 18.73
C LYS A 458 6.61 -2.81 18.81
N VAL A 459 5.99 -3.13 17.67
CA VAL A 459 4.58 -3.48 17.58
C VAL A 459 4.31 -4.83 18.25
N PHE A 460 5.26 -5.77 18.15
CA PHE A 460 5.19 -7.09 18.78
C PHE A 460 6.26 -7.25 19.89
N PRO A 461 6.12 -6.60 21.07
CA PRO A 461 7.18 -6.56 22.08
C PRO A 461 7.55 -7.93 22.69
N GLY A 462 6.60 -8.88 22.72
CA GLY A 462 6.82 -10.23 23.25
C GLY A 462 7.32 -11.26 22.23
N ASP A 463 7.41 -10.88 20.95
CA ASP A 463 7.65 -11.84 19.87
C ASP A 463 9.07 -11.78 19.30
N PRO A 464 9.65 -12.92 18.85
CA PRO A 464 11.02 -12.99 18.36
C PRO A 464 11.20 -12.47 16.91
N ILE A 465 10.63 -11.30 16.60
CA ILE A 465 10.64 -10.66 15.27
C ILE A 465 12.06 -10.50 14.70
N LEU A 466 13.05 -10.16 15.53
CA LEU A 466 14.41 -9.87 15.09
C LEU A 466 15.33 -11.10 15.00
N ARG A 467 14.87 -12.29 15.39
CA ARG A 467 15.69 -13.52 15.48
C ARG A 467 16.52 -13.78 14.22
N ASP A 468 15.88 -13.73 13.05
CA ASP A 468 16.51 -14.04 11.75
C ASP A 468 17.41 -12.92 11.18
N THR A 469 17.29 -11.71 11.74
CA THR A 469 18.06 -10.53 11.32
C THR A 469 19.20 -10.18 12.27
N ARG A 470 19.24 -10.76 13.49
CA ARG A 470 20.27 -10.48 14.51
C ARG A 470 21.70 -10.63 13.99
N ARG A 471 21.97 -11.66 13.18
CA ARG A 471 23.32 -11.99 12.67
C ARG A 471 23.62 -11.44 11.26
N HIS A 472 22.88 -10.42 10.79
CA HIS A 472 23.00 -9.92 9.41
C HIS A 472 24.42 -9.43 9.05
N LYS A 473 25.12 -8.70 9.94
CA LYS A 473 26.52 -8.26 9.70
C LYS A 473 27.47 -9.43 9.50
N ARG A 474 27.33 -10.50 10.31
CA ARG A 474 28.16 -11.71 10.19
C ARG A 474 27.94 -12.36 8.81
N LYS A 475 26.68 -12.45 8.37
CA LYS A 475 26.33 -12.95 7.04
C LYS A 475 26.93 -12.08 5.92
N ILE A 476 26.88 -10.75 6.05
CA ILE A 476 27.50 -9.80 5.10
C ILE A 476 29.03 -10.02 5.04
N ARG A 477 29.71 -10.09 6.18
CA ARG A 477 31.17 -10.31 6.25
C ARG A 477 31.57 -11.63 5.62
N ALA A 478 30.89 -12.73 5.97
CA ALA A 478 31.15 -14.04 5.39
C ALA A 478 30.96 -14.05 3.87
N ARG A 479 29.89 -13.41 3.37
CA ARG A 479 29.64 -13.30 1.93
C ARG A 479 30.66 -12.40 1.23
N SER A 480 31.15 -11.35 1.89
CA SER A 480 32.18 -10.46 1.36
C SER A 480 33.52 -11.17 1.22
N LYS A 481 33.89 -12.04 2.18
CA LYS A 481 35.09 -12.90 2.07
C LYS A 481 35.00 -13.82 0.85
N ARG A 482 33.89 -14.57 0.72
CA ARG A 482 33.67 -15.47 -0.42
C ARG A 482 33.66 -14.77 -1.78
N ALA A 483 33.22 -13.52 -1.83
CA ALA A 483 33.16 -12.75 -3.08
C ALA A 483 34.52 -12.19 -3.50
N ARG A 484 35.54 -12.20 -2.62
CA ARG A 484 36.92 -11.81 -2.96
C ARG A 484 37.73 -12.99 -3.49
N THR A 485 37.30 -14.21 -3.20
CA THR A 485 37.95 -15.47 -3.59
C THR A 485 37.30 -16.11 -4.82
N SER A 486 36.33 -15.42 -5.45
CA SER A 486 35.52 -15.88 -6.59
C SER A 486 35.48 -14.80 -7.65
#